data_AF-A0A7S1YNT4-F1
#
_entry.id   AF-A0A7S1YNT4-F1
#
_cell.length_a   1.000
_cell.length_b   1.000
_cell.length_c   1.000
_cell.angle_alpha   90.00
_cell.angle_beta   90.00
_cell.angle_gamma   90.00
#
_symmetry.space_group_name_H-M   'P 1'
#
loop_
_entity.id
_entity.type
_entity.pdbx_description
1 polymer ?
#
loop_
_entity_poly.entity_id
_entity_poly.type
_entity_poly.pdbx_seq_one_letter_code
_entity_poly.pdbx_strand_id
1 'polypeptide(L)'
;QILPYDLARPDGADLCIANILIGQLVTPSMVSAIVTNVKPGGYVCFSGIRPSEVNALKEAYKSHIAEWCCDDYAELAAKDTESSIESYGFDVGTWARVVGRLKQQ
;
A
#
# COMPACT_ATOMS: atom_id res chain seq x y z
N GLN A 1 -16.40 23.87 4.97
CA GLN A 1 -16.83 23.45 3.62
C GLN A 1 -15.82 22.43 3.15
N ILE A 2 -16.18 21.14 3.13
CA ILE A 2 -15.31 20.07 2.61
C ILE A 2 -15.30 20.24 1.10
N LEU A 3 -14.15 20.55 0.49
CA LEU A 3 -14.04 20.63 -0.96
C LEU A 3 -14.42 19.26 -1.54
N PRO A 4 -15.19 19.22 -2.65
CA PRO A 4 -15.40 17.96 -3.35
C PRO A 4 -14.01 17.53 -3.80
N TYR A 5 -13.54 16.41 -3.27
CA TYR A 5 -12.30 15.77 -3.70
C TYR A 5 -12.34 15.72 -5.23
N ASP A 6 -11.32 16.29 -5.90
CA ASP A 6 -11.16 16.15 -7.35
C ASP A 6 -11.14 14.65 -7.65
N LEU A 7 -12.23 14.15 -8.24
CA LEU A 7 -12.59 12.74 -8.25
C LEU A 7 -11.61 11.85 -9.03
N ALA A 8 -10.76 12.44 -9.86
CA ALA A 8 -9.57 11.84 -10.42
C ALA A 8 -8.86 12.97 -11.17
N ARG A 9 -7.55 13.15 -10.95
CA ARG A 9 -6.79 13.94 -11.92
C ARG A 9 -6.76 13.17 -13.24
N PRO A 10 -6.84 13.83 -14.41
CA PRO A 10 -6.84 13.15 -15.71
C PRO A 10 -5.64 12.22 -15.92
N ASP A 11 -4.53 12.51 -15.22
CA ASP A 11 -3.26 11.79 -15.25
C ASP A 11 -3.09 10.77 -14.11
N GLY A 12 -4.03 10.69 -13.16
CA GLY A 12 -3.96 9.81 -11.99
C GLY A 12 -3.25 10.45 -10.78
N ALA A 13 -3.25 9.73 -9.66
CA ALA A 13 -2.60 10.16 -8.42
C ALA A 13 -1.07 9.98 -8.49
N ASP A 14 -0.33 10.90 -7.90
CA ASP A 14 1.13 10.79 -7.73
C ASP A 14 1.52 9.66 -6.76
N LEU A 15 0.71 9.47 -5.73
CA LEU A 15 0.90 8.52 -4.64
C LEU A 15 -0.46 7.95 -4.21
N CYS A 16 -0.56 6.63 -4.11
CA CYS A 16 -1.65 5.95 -3.44
C CYS A 16 -1.14 5.31 -2.14
N ILE A 17 -1.78 5.64 -1.02
CA ILE A 17 -1.53 4.99 0.27
C ILE A 17 -2.72 4.09 0.57
N ALA A 18 -2.47 2.79 0.69
CA ALA A 18 -3.51 1.80 0.97
C ALA A 18 -3.19 1.10 2.30
N ASN A 19 -4.10 1.27 3.26
CA ASN A 19 -4.07 0.60 4.57
C ASN A 19 -5.39 -0.14 4.75
N ILE A 20 -5.55 -1.23 4.00
CA ILE A 20 -6.75 -2.08 4.03
C ILE A 20 -6.33 -3.53 4.18
N LEU A 21 -7.30 -4.41 4.46
CA LEU A 21 -7.04 -5.85 4.60
C LEU A 21 -6.38 -6.41 3.33
N ILE A 22 -5.29 -7.15 3.52
CA ILE A 22 -4.52 -7.76 2.41
C ILE A 22 -5.36 -8.63 1.48
N GLY A 23 -6.33 -9.37 2.02
CA GLY A 23 -7.25 -10.17 1.22
C GLY A 23 -7.99 -9.34 0.17
N GLN A 24 -8.27 -8.07 0.44
CA GLN A 24 -8.82 -7.13 -0.55
C GLN A 24 -7.74 -6.58 -1.47
N LEU A 25 -6.56 -6.22 -0.95
CA LEU A 25 -5.44 -5.67 -1.75
C LEU A 25 -4.97 -6.57 -2.87
N VAL A 26 -5.06 -7.89 -2.70
CA VAL A 26 -4.65 -8.88 -3.71
C VAL A 26 -5.78 -9.30 -4.65
N THR A 27 -7.00 -8.81 -4.47
CA THR A 27 -8.10 -9.11 -5.40
C THR A 27 -7.85 -8.41 -6.75
N PRO A 28 -8.12 -9.07 -7.89
CA PRO A 28 -7.91 -8.47 -9.21
C PRO A 28 -8.63 -7.13 -9.41
N SER A 29 -9.83 -6.98 -8.83
CA SER A 29 -10.60 -5.73 -8.90
C SER A 29 -9.90 -4.59 -8.17
N MET A 30 -9.37 -4.84 -6.96
CA MET A 30 -8.64 -3.82 -6.20
C MET A 30 -7.29 -3.49 -6.84
N VAL A 31 -6.55 -4.51 -7.31
CA VAL A 31 -5.30 -4.31 -8.05
C VAL A 31 -5.54 -3.38 -9.24
N SER A 32 -6.58 -3.66 -10.03
CA SER A 32 -6.97 -2.82 -11.18
C SER A 32 -7.34 -1.41 -10.74
N ALA A 33 -8.18 -1.26 -9.71
CA ALA A 33 -8.59 0.05 -9.20
C ALA A 33 -7.39 0.90 -8.76
N ILE A 34 -6.45 0.33 -8.01
CA ILE A 34 -5.25 1.06 -7.56
C ILE A 34 -4.36 1.41 -8.75
N VAL A 35 -4.00 0.43 -9.57
CA VAL A 35 -3.02 0.64 -10.65
C VAL A 35 -3.53 1.63 -11.71
N THR A 36 -4.82 1.63 -12.02
CA THR A 36 -5.40 2.52 -13.04
C THR A 36 -5.63 3.94 -12.53
N ASN A 37 -5.69 4.15 -11.21
CA ASN A 37 -5.87 5.47 -10.62
C ASN A 37 -4.53 6.11 -10.19
N VAL A 38 -3.40 5.40 -10.29
CA VAL A 38 -2.07 5.95 -10.05
C VAL A 38 -1.40 6.24 -11.39
N LYS A 39 -0.79 7.41 -11.50
CA LYS A 39 -0.11 7.81 -12.74
C LYS A 39 1.05 6.86 -13.07
N PRO A 40 1.41 6.69 -14.36
CA PRO A 40 2.63 5.98 -14.73
C PRO A 40 3.86 6.57 -14.02
N GLY A 41 4.69 5.70 -13.43
CA GLY A 41 5.84 6.13 -12.62
C GLY A 41 5.50 6.72 -11.25
N GLY A 42 4.21 6.77 -10.86
CA GLY A 42 3.75 7.12 -9.52
C GLY A 42 4.02 6.03 -8.49
N TYR A 43 3.72 6.32 -7.22
CA TYR A 43 4.04 5.44 -6.10
C TYR A 43 2.80 4.80 -5.48
N VAL A 44 2.98 3.57 -5.00
CA VAL A 44 2.04 2.90 -4.09
C VAL A 44 2.75 2.62 -2.77
N CYS A 45 2.05 2.87 -1.68
CA CYS A 45 2.50 2.54 -0.33
C CYS A 45 1.43 1.68 0.33
N PHE A 46 1.73 0.39 0.51
CA PHE A 46 0.89 -0.55 1.24
C PHE A 46 1.36 -0.59 2.70
N SER A 47 0.48 -0.23 3.62
CA SER A 47 0.75 -0.22 5.05
C SER A 47 -0.11 -1.27 5.77
N GLY A 48 0.33 -1.73 6.93
CA GLY A 48 -0.43 -2.67 7.75
C GLY A 48 -0.40 -4.12 7.22
N ILE A 49 0.55 -4.47 6.37
CA ILE A 49 0.66 -5.80 5.76
C ILE A 49 1.31 -6.76 6.75
N ARG A 50 0.86 -8.01 6.92
CA ARG A 50 1.65 -8.95 7.72
C ARG A 50 2.95 -9.28 6.98
N PRO A 51 4.12 -9.34 7.67
CA PRO A 51 5.38 -9.65 7.03
C PRO A 51 5.34 -10.94 6.19
N SER A 52 4.64 -11.97 6.67
CA SER A 52 4.46 -13.24 5.98
C SER A 52 3.67 -13.15 4.66
N GLU A 53 2.92 -12.07 4.43
CA GLU A 53 2.04 -11.91 3.27
C GLU A 53 2.61 -10.92 2.24
N VAL A 54 3.74 -10.27 2.53
CA VAL A 54 4.40 -9.30 1.64
C VAL A 54 4.67 -9.90 0.26
N ASN A 55 5.09 -11.17 0.19
CA ASN A 55 5.38 -11.81 -1.08
C ASN A 55 4.11 -12.04 -1.92
N ALA A 56 2.99 -12.40 -1.29
CA ALA A 56 1.71 -12.55 -1.98
C ALA A 56 1.22 -11.21 -2.55
N LEU A 57 1.40 -10.12 -1.80
CA LEU A 57 1.15 -8.77 -2.28
C LEU A 57 2.04 -8.43 -3.48
N LYS A 58 3.36 -8.63 -3.37
CA LYS A 58 4.29 -8.32 -4.47
C LYS A 58 3.94 -9.10 -5.74
N GLU A 59 3.55 -10.37 -5.60
CA GLU A 59 3.14 -11.22 -6.71
C GLU A 59 1.88 -10.72 -7.40
N ALA A 60 0.87 -10.24 -6.65
CA ALA A 60 -0.36 -9.68 -7.22
C ALA A 60 -0.10 -8.42 -8.07
N TYR A 61 0.95 -7.66 -7.77
CA TYR A 61 1.29 -6.40 -8.45
C TYR A 61 2.48 -6.52 -9.42
N LYS A 62 3.06 -7.71 -9.60
CA LYS A 62 4.31 -7.94 -10.35
C LYS A 62 4.30 -7.39 -11.79
N SER A 63 3.14 -7.43 -12.45
CA SER A 63 2.97 -6.95 -13.82
C SER A 63 2.94 -5.42 -13.91
N HIS A 64 2.69 -4.72 -12.81
CA HIS A 64 2.40 -3.28 -12.79
C HIS A 64 3.50 -2.45 -12.11
N ILE A 65 4.23 -3.03 -11.16
CA ILE A 65 5.33 -2.37 -10.46
C ILE A 65 6.63 -2.59 -11.23
N ALA A 66 7.37 -1.51 -11.48
CA ALA A 66 8.69 -1.54 -12.08
C ALA A 66 9.75 -1.90 -11.05
N GLU A 67 9.64 -1.30 -9.86
CA GLU A 67 10.64 -1.38 -8.80
C GLU A 67 9.95 -1.34 -7.44
N TRP A 68 10.38 -2.21 -6.53
CA TRP A 68 10.04 -2.14 -5.12
C TRP A 68 11.14 -1.35 -4.40
N CYS A 69 10.76 -0.31 -3.67
CA CYS A 69 11.71 0.51 -2.89
C CYS A 69 12.09 -0.25 -1.62
N CYS A 70 13.05 -1.18 -1.73
CA CYS A 70 13.47 -2.04 -0.63
C CYS A 70 14.01 -1.26 0.57
N ASP A 71 14.62 -0.09 0.34
CA ASP A 71 15.12 0.79 1.40
C ASP A 71 13.98 1.40 2.24
N ASP A 72 12.76 1.44 1.69
CA ASP A 72 11.56 1.93 2.38
C ASP A 72 10.76 0.81 3.06
N TYR A 73 11.19 -0.45 2.93
CA TYR A 73 10.61 -1.57 3.66
C TYR A 73 10.90 -1.41 5.15
N ALA A 74 9.84 -1.45 5.95
CA ALA A 74 9.96 -1.41 7.39
C ALA A 74 8.99 -2.41 8.00
N GLU A 75 9.49 -3.25 8.90
CA GLU A 75 8.67 -4.00 9.84
C GLU A 75 8.55 -3.21 11.13
N LEU A 76 7.33 -2.93 11.53
CA LEU A 76 7.00 -2.08 12.65
C LEU A 76 6.07 -2.87 13.57
N ALA A 77 6.35 -2.82 14.87
CA ALA A 77 5.44 -3.32 15.89
C ALA A 77 4.87 -2.13 16.65
N ALA A 78 3.66 -2.29 17.20
CA ALA A 78 3.02 -1.24 17.97
C ALA A 78 3.89 -0.80 19.17
N LYS A 79 4.52 -1.75 19.87
CA LYS A 79 5.45 -1.48 20.98
C LYS A 79 6.67 -0.62 20.61
N ASP A 80 7.06 -0.62 19.33
CA ASP A 80 8.24 0.09 18.82
C ASP A 80 7.86 1.43 18.16
N THR A 81 6.56 1.79 18.18
CA THR A 81 6.02 2.99 17.54
C THR A 81 5.48 3.95 18.60
N GLU A 82 6.07 5.14 18.70
CA GLU A 82 5.65 6.17 19.65
C GLU A 82 4.14 6.49 19.48
N SER A 83 3.42 6.62 20.60
CA SER A 83 1.98 6.86 20.64
C SER A 83 1.08 5.76 20.04
N SER A 84 1.65 4.59 19.69
CA SER A 84 0.86 3.46 19.22
C SER A 84 0.29 2.66 20.40
N ILE A 85 -0.89 2.09 20.19
CA ILE A 85 -1.57 1.23 21.17
C ILE A 85 -1.08 -0.20 20.95
N GLU A 86 -0.44 -0.79 21.96
CA GLU A 86 0.14 -2.15 21.89
C GLU A 86 -0.91 -3.26 21.75
N SER A 87 -2.18 -2.99 22.08
CA SER A 87 -3.29 -3.92 21.89
C SER A 87 -4.63 -3.20 21.84
N TYR A 88 -5.48 -3.57 20.88
CA TYR A 88 -6.88 -3.13 20.81
C TYR A 88 -7.84 -4.15 21.47
N GLY A 89 -7.35 -4.99 22.38
CA GLY A 89 -8.07 -6.18 22.89
C GLY A 89 -7.76 -7.46 22.10
N PHE A 90 -6.84 -7.38 21.14
CA PHE A 90 -6.22 -8.48 20.42
C PHE A 90 -4.78 -8.07 20.05
N ASP A 91 -3.93 -9.06 19.75
CA ASP A 91 -2.55 -8.81 19.33
C ASP A 91 -2.53 -8.07 17.99
N VAL A 92 -1.96 -6.87 17.98
CA VAL A 92 -1.81 -6.06 16.76
C VAL A 92 -0.67 -6.58 15.88
N GLY A 93 0.29 -7.32 16.45
CA GLY A 93 1.40 -7.97 15.76
C GLY A 93 2.35 -7.02 15.04
N THR A 94 3.38 -7.58 14.42
CA THR A 94 4.24 -6.85 13.48
C THR A 94 3.50 -6.63 12.16
N TRP A 95 3.74 -5.47 11.55
CA TRP A 95 3.26 -5.13 10.22
C TRP A 95 4.39 -4.57 9.38
N ALA A 96 4.26 -4.70 8.07
CA ALA A 96 5.21 -4.26 7.08
C ALA A 96 4.63 -3.08 6.29
N ARG A 97 5.50 -2.11 6.01
CA ARG A 97 5.29 -1.10 4.96
C ARG A 97 5.98 -1.58 3.69
N VAL A 98 5.26 -1.57 2.57
CA VAL A 98 5.77 -1.97 1.26
C VAL A 98 5.54 -0.82 0.28
N VAL A 99 6.62 -0.31 -0.30
CA VAL A 99 6.57 0.79 -1.27
C VAL A 99 7.03 0.30 -2.64
N GLY A 100 6.30 0.67 -3.68
CA GLY A 100 6.63 0.34 -5.06
C GLY A 100 6.33 1.48 -6.01
N ARG A 101 7.05 1.52 -7.13
CA ARG A 101 6.85 2.48 -8.21
C ARG A 101 6.20 1.80 -9.41
N LEU A 102 5.11 2.37 -9.91
CA LEU A 102 4.45 1.87 -11.12
C LEU A 102 5.36 2.00 -12.34
N LYS A 103 5.18 1.09 -13.31
CA LYS A 103 5.83 1.19 -14.62
C LYS A 103 5.44 2.49 -15.33
N GLN A 104 6.40 3.09 -16.03
CA GLN A 104 6.14 4.10 -17.03
C GLN A 104 5.66 3.35 -18.28
N GLN A 105 4.41 3.56 -18.69
CA GLN A 105 3.90 3.02 -19.95
C GLN A 105 4.44 3.82 -21.13
#